data_AF-A0A379AB18-F1
#
_entry.id   AF-A0A379AB18-F1
#
_cell.length_a   1.000
_cell.length_b   1.000
_cell.length_c   1.000
_cell.angle_alpha   90.00
_cell.angle_beta   90.00
_cell.angle_gamma   90.00
#
_symmetry.space_group_name_H-M   'P 1'
#
loop_
_entity.id
_entity.type
_entity.pdbx_description
1 polymer ?
#
loop_
_entity_poly.entity_id
_entity_poly.type
_entity_poly.pdbx_seq_one_letter_code
_entity_poly.pdbx_strand_id
1 'polypeptide(L)'
;MVAATSDDAVNQQVAEAAEKQQIFCNLVDAPQQASAIMPSIIDRSPLMVAVSSGGRAPVLARLLREKLEAMLPQHLGQLAQLAGTLRARVKQQFSSVSARRHFWERFFNSERLAQTLANGDSERAEQITDQLFNADLRQQGEVALVGAGPG
;
A
#
# COMPACT_ATOMS: atom_id res chain seq x y z
N MET A 1 -13.55 -17.20 8.12
CA MET A 1 -14.87 -17.59 7.56
C MET A 1 -15.69 -16.35 7.26
N VAL A 2 -16.60 -16.41 6.29
CA VAL A 2 -17.54 -15.32 5.98
C VAL A 2 -18.94 -15.93 5.89
N ALA A 3 -19.89 -15.37 6.65
CA ALA A 3 -21.30 -15.70 6.59
C ALA A 3 -22.01 -14.61 5.77
N ALA A 4 -22.56 -15.01 4.63
CA ALA A 4 -23.13 -14.11 3.62
C ALA A 4 -24.35 -14.73 2.93
N THR A 5 -25.18 -15.45 3.69
CA THR A 5 -26.46 -15.96 3.19
C THR A 5 -27.57 -14.95 3.48
N SER A 6 -28.71 -15.07 2.79
CA SER A 6 -29.90 -14.27 3.08
C SER A 6 -30.69 -14.75 4.30
N ASP A 7 -30.20 -15.78 5.02
CA ASP A 7 -30.85 -16.36 6.18
C ASP A 7 -30.00 -16.08 7.44
N ASP A 8 -30.52 -15.22 8.31
CA ASP A 8 -29.85 -14.82 9.55
C ASP A 8 -29.60 -16.00 10.50
N ALA A 9 -30.50 -16.98 10.53
CA ALA A 9 -30.33 -18.16 11.38
C ALA A 9 -29.16 -19.03 10.88
N VAL A 10 -29.01 -19.16 9.57
CA VAL A 10 -27.86 -19.85 8.97
C VAL A 10 -26.56 -19.08 9.25
N ASN A 11 -26.57 -17.75 9.09
CA ASN A 11 -25.40 -16.92 9.37
C ASN A 11 -24.96 -17.02 10.84
N GLN A 12 -25.90 -17.07 11.77
CA GLN A 12 -25.63 -17.23 13.20
C GLN A 12 -25.05 -18.62 13.52
N GLN A 13 -25.61 -19.70 12.94
CA GLN A 13 -25.07 -21.05 13.11
C GLN A 13 -23.62 -21.15 12.61
N VAL A 14 -23.33 -20.49 11.49
CA VAL A 14 -21.97 -20.38 10.93
C VAL A 14 -21.06 -19.66 11.91
N ALA A 15 -21.48 -18.53 12.49
CA ALA A 15 -20.70 -17.77 13.47
C ALA A 15 -20.37 -18.59 14.73
N GLU A 16 -21.36 -19.28 15.30
CA GLU A 16 -21.17 -20.13 16.48
C GLU A 16 -20.24 -21.31 16.19
N ALA A 17 -20.35 -21.92 15.01
CA ALA A 17 -19.44 -22.98 14.58
C ALA A 17 -17.99 -22.46 14.44
N ALA A 18 -17.82 -21.23 13.93
CA ALA A 18 -16.53 -20.55 13.84
C ALA A 18 -15.91 -20.36 15.22
N GLU A 19 -16.70 -19.84 16.16
CA GLU A 19 -16.26 -19.49 17.50
C GLU A 19 -15.80 -20.72 18.28
N LYS A 20 -16.57 -21.81 18.20
CA LYS A 20 -16.18 -23.12 18.78
C LYS A 20 -14.84 -23.64 18.26
N GLN A 21 -14.46 -23.25 17.05
CA GLN A 21 -13.19 -23.62 16.42
C GLN A 21 -12.11 -22.52 16.50
N GLN A 22 -12.39 -21.40 17.18
CA GLN A 22 -11.49 -20.23 17.26
C GLN A 22 -11.12 -19.65 15.88
N ILE A 23 -12.05 -19.70 14.94
CA ILE A 23 -11.90 -19.16 13.59
C ILE A 23 -12.58 -17.79 13.52
N PHE A 24 -11.86 -16.77 13.03
CA PHE A 24 -12.45 -15.45 12.76
C PHE A 24 -13.59 -15.57 11.72
N CYS A 25 -14.74 -14.96 12.04
CA CYS A 25 -15.93 -14.97 11.22
C CYS A 25 -16.44 -13.54 10.99
N ASN A 26 -16.61 -13.18 9.72
CA ASN A 26 -17.28 -11.95 9.31
C ASN A 26 -18.75 -12.25 8.98
N LEU A 27 -19.68 -11.62 9.67
CA LEU A 27 -21.11 -11.61 9.30
C LEU A 27 -21.37 -10.33 8.51
N VAL A 28 -21.70 -10.48 7.22
CA VAL A 28 -21.82 -9.35 6.28
C VAL A 28 -22.85 -8.32 6.74
N ASP A 29 -24.02 -8.78 7.18
CA ASP A 29 -25.14 -7.91 7.57
C ASP A 29 -25.18 -7.62 9.08
N ALA A 30 -24.36 -8.29 9.88
CA ALA A 30 -24.31 -8.17 11.34
C ALA A 30 -22.87 -7.94 11.87
N PRO A 31 -22.18 -6.85 11.46
CA PRO A 31 -20.77 -6.64 11.79
C PRO A 31 -20.47 -6.49 13.29
N GLN A 32 -21.46 -6.17 14.13
CA GLN A 32 -21.29 -6.10 15.59
C GLN A 32 -21.27 -7.48 16.27
N GLN A 33 -21.83 -8.49 15.61
CA GLN A 33 -21.87 -9.88 16.09
C GLN A 33 -20.69 -10.69 15.50
N ALA A 34 -19.92 -10.08 14.60
CA ALA A 34 -18.80 -10.69 13.93
C ALA A 34 -17.52 -10.61 14.78
N SER A 35 -16.71 -11.68 14.74
CA SER A 35 -15.37 -11.68 15.35
C SER A 35 -14.32 -11.03 14.45
N ALA A 36 -14.65 -10.73 13.19
CA ALA A 36 -13.83 -9.95 12.28
C ALA A 36 -14.68 -9.07 11.37
N ILE A 37 -14.15 -7.90 10.99
CA ILE A 37 -14.79 -6.96 10.07
C ILE A 37 -13.94 -6.82 8.83
N MET A 38 -14.56 -6.96 7.66
CA MET A 38 -13.87 -6.72 6.39
C MET A 38 -13.64 -5.21 6.19
N PRO A 39 -12.38 -4.75 6.07
CA PRO A 39 -12.09 -3.33 5.85
C PRO A 39 -12.32 -2.92 4.39
N SER A 40 -12.34 -1.62 4.15
CA SER A 40 -12.11 -1.04 2.82
C SER A 40 -10.62 -1.15 2.48
N ILE A 41 -10.28 -1.81 1.37
CA ILE A 41 -8.88 -2.09 0.99
C ILE A 41 -8.48 -1.27 -0.24
N ILE A 42 -7.26 -0.75 -0.21
CA ILE A 42 -6.55 -0.22 -1.38
C ILE A 42 -5.36 -1.13 -1.62
N ASP A 43 -5.33 -1.72 -2.80
CA ASP A 43 -4.30 -2.67 -3.19
C ASP A 43 -3.28 -1.98 -4.12
N ARG A 44 -2.03 -1.94 -3.66
CA ARG A 44 -0.83 -1.57 -4.42
C ARG A 44 0.25 -2.63 -4.14
N SER A 45 -0.13 -3.90 -4.17
CA SER A 45 0.68 -5.04 -3.73
C SER A 45 2.14 -4.94 -4.16
N PRO A 46 3.10 -5.15 -3.24
CA PRO A 46 2.93 -5.65 -1.88
C PRO A 46 2.55 -4.59 -0.84
N LEU A 47 2.35 -3.32 -1.23
CA LEU A 47 1.86 -2.28 -0.34
C LEU A 47 0.32 -2.33 -0.29
N MET A 48 -0.24 -2.49 0.89
CA MET A 48 -1.70 -2.47 1.08
C MET A 48 -2.08 -1.46 2.16
N VAL A 49 -3.23 -0.80 1.95
CA VAL A 49 -3.84 0.08 2.95
C VAL A 49 -5.24 -0.44 3.25
N ALA A 50 -5.55 -0.63 4.53
CA ALA A 50 -6.88 -1.03 4.99
C ALA A 50 -7.48 0.06 5.88
N VAL A 51 -8.72 0.45 5.57
CA VAL A 51 -9.49 1.46 6.31
C VAL A 51 -10.73 0.79 6.90
N SER A 52 -10.89 0.90 8.22
CA SER A 52 -12.08 0.39 8.92
C SER A 52 -12.54 1.37 9.99
N SER A 53 -13.86 1.49 10.14
CA SER A 53 -14.52 2.20 11.25
C SER A 53 -15.10 1.23 12.29
N GLY A 54 -14.75 -0.06 12.20
CA GLY A 54 -15.34 -1.10 13.04
C GLY A 54 -16.85 -1.21 12.85
N GLY A 55 -17.33 -1.07 11.62
CA GLY A 55 -18.76 -1.11 11.27
C GLY A 55 -19.57 0.15 11.62
N ARG A 56 -18.99 1.12 12.33
CA ARG A 56 -19.72 2.32 12.81
C ARG A 56 -20.01 3.34 11.73
N ALA A 57 -19.13 3.44 10.73
CA ALA A 57 -19.22 4.43 9.67
C ALA A 57 -18.71 3.84 8.34
N PRO A 58 -19.45 2.91 7.72
CA PRO A 58 -19.02 2.27 6.47
C PRO A 58 -18.89 3.27 5.32
N VAL A 59 -19.78 4.27 5.26
CA VAL A 59 -19.70 5.35 4.26
C VAL A 59 -18.42 6.17 4.42
N LEU A 60 -18.02 6.51 5.65
CA LEU A 60 -16.78 7.24 5.90
C LEU A 60 -15.55 6.42 5.48
N ALA A 61 -15.52 5.13 5.80
CA ALA A 61 -14.44 4.24 5.39
C ALA A 61 -14.31 4.17 3.86
N ARG A 62 -15.44 4.10 3.13
CA ARG A 62 -15.47 4.15 1.67
C ARG A 62 -14.94 5.48 1.12
N LEU A 63 -15.37 6.61 1.67
CA LEU A 63 -14.92 7.94 1.22
C LEU A 63 -13.43 8.16 1.45
N LEU A 64 -12.89 7.67 2.57
CA LEU A 64 -11.45 7.70 2.83
C LEU A 64 -10.68 6.79 1.87
N ARG A 65 -11.20 5.58 1.60
CA ARG A 65 -10.64 4.66 0.60
C ARG A 65 -10.53 5.34 -0.76
N GLU A 66 -11.58 5.99 -1.23
CA GLU A 66 -11.62 6.70 -2.52
C GLU A 66 -10.58 7.83 -2.60
N LYS A 67 -10.48 8.64 -1.54
CA LYS A 67 -9.48 9.71 -1.47
C LYS A 67 -8.05 9.18 -1.52
N LEU A 68 -7.76 8.16 -0.71
CA LEU A 68 -6.43 7.54 -0.67
C LEU A 68 -6.10 6.82 -1.99
N GLU A 69 -7.06 6.15 -2.60
CA GLU A 69 -6.88 5.47 -3.89
C GLU A 69 -6.49 6.45 -5.01
N ALA A 70 -7.09 7.65 -5.02
CA ALA A 70 -6.72 8.72 -5.95
C ALA A 70 -5.34 9.31 -5.67
N MET A 71 -4.88 9.32 -4.42
CA MET A 71 -3.57 9.85 -4.02
C MET A 71 -2.43 8.85 -4.20
N LEU A 72 -2.71 7.54 -4.23
CA LEU A 72 -1.70 6.49 -4.27
C LEU A 72 -1.48 6.01 -5.72
N PRO A 73 -0.32 6.31 -6.34
CA PRO A 73 -0.03 5.88 -7.71
C PRO A 73 -0.08 4.35 -7.87
N GLN A 74 -0.47 3.88 -9.05
CA GLN A 74 -0.59 2.44 -9.34
C GLN A 74 0.76 1.71 -9.31
N HIS A 75 1.85 2.39 -9.65
CA HIS A 75 3.20 1.81 -9.72
C HIS A 75 3.88 1.66 -8.35
N LEU A 76 3.24 2.08 -7.24
CA LEU A 76 3.83 1.94 -5.89
C LEU A 76 4.19 0.50 -5.54
N GLY A 77 3.43 -0.47 -6.04
CA GLY A 77 3.74 -1.89 -5.86
C GLY A 77 5.09 -2.29 -6.46
N GLN A 78 5.37 -1.86 -7.69
CA GLN A 78 6.65 -2.12 -8.36
C GLN A 78 7.81 -1.46 -7.63
N LEU A 79 7.64 -0.22 -7.16
CA LEU A 79 8.64 0.46 -6.32
C LEU A 79 8.91 -0.31 -5.01
N ALA A 80 7.86 -0.80 -4.34
CA ALA A 80 8.00 -1.55 -3.11
C ALA A 80 8.71 -2.90 -3.33
N GLN A 81 8.43 -3.59 -4.44
CA GLN A 81 9.12 -4.83 -4.83
C GLN A 81 10.60 -4.58 -5.07
N LEU A 82 10.93 -3.57 -5.89
CA LEU A 82 12.32 -3.20 -6.18
C LEU A 82 13.06 -2.77 -4.90
N ALA A 83 12.42 -1.96 -4.04
CA ALA A 83 13.01 -1.61 -2.75
C ALA A 83 13.33 -2.86 -1.91
N GLY A 84 12.47 -3.87 -1.94
CA GLY A 84 12.69 -5.16 -1.28
C GLY A 84 13.98 -5.85 -1.73
N THR A 85 14.25 -5.89 -3.03
CA THR A 85 15.46 -6.53 -3.59
C THR A 85 16.73 -5.74 -3.26
N LEU A 86 16.64 -4.41 -3.13
CA LEU A 86 17.78 -3.52 -2.88
C LEU A 86 18.19 -3.43 -1.40
N ARG A 87 17.39 -3.93 -0.46
CA ARG A 87 17.64 -3.80 1.00
C ARG A 87 19.05 -4.21 1.43
N ALA A 88 19.54 -5.34 0.91
CA ALA A 88 20.87 -5.83 1.26
C ALA A 88 21.98 -4.90 0.75
N ARG A 89 21.88 -4.46 -0.51
CA ARG A 89 22.82 -3.53 -1.15
C ARG A 89 22.87 -2.18 -0.41
N VAL A 90 21.71 -1.62 -0.08
CA VAL A 90 21.61 -0.37 0.70
C VAL A 90 22.29 -0.51 2.07
N LYS A 91 22.10 -1.64 2.75
CA LYS A 91 22.75 -1.91 4.04
C LYS A 91 24.27 -2.03 3.94
N GLN A 92 24.77 -2.62 2.85
CA GLN A 92 26.21 -2.78 2.60
C GLN A 92 26.87 -1.45 2.23
N GLN A 93 26.23 -0.64 1.38
CA GLN A 93 26.82 0.59 0.86
C GLN A 93 26.74 1.76 1.84
N PHE A 94 25.66 1.87 2.62
CA PHE A 94 25.46 2.98 3.55
C PHE A 94 25.52 2.50 5.00
N SER A 95 26.59 2.86 5.71
CA SER A 95 26.87 2.42 7.08
C SER A 95 25.92 3.02 8.11
N SER A 96 25.52 4.30 7.95
CA SER A 96 24.66 5.01 8.91
C SER A 96 23.17 4.85 8.61
N VAL A 97 22.34 4.87 9.66
CA VAL A 97 20.87 4.86 9.53
C VAL A 97 20.38 6.09 8.76
N SER A 98 20.97 7.26 9.02
CA SER A 98 20.64 8.51 8.35
C SER A 98 20.88 8.44 6.83
N ALA A 99 22.03 7.91 6.40
CA ALA A 99 22.34 7.75 4.98
C ALA A 99 21.38 6.78 4.28
N ARG A 100 21.04 5.65 4.93
CA ARG A 100 20.03 4.72 4.40
C ARG A 100 18.65 5.36 4.28
N ARG A 101 18.24 6.14 5.29
CA ARG A 101 16.97 6.89 5.26
C ARG A 101 16.94 7.87 4.09
N HIS A 102 17.99 8.66 3.92
CA HIS A 102 18.06 9.63 2.84
C HIS A 102 18.05 8.96 1.46
N PHE A 103 18.75 7.83 1.30
CA PHE A 103 18.64 7.03 0.07
C PHE A 103 17.20 6.61 -0.21
N TRP A 104 16.47 6.08 0.78
CA TRP A 104 15.08 5.66 0.59
C TRP A 104 14.14 6.83 0.29
N GLU A 105 14.31 7.96 0.96
CA GLU A 105 13.55 9.18 0.66
C GLU A 105 13.75 9.60 -0.80
N ARG A 106 15.00 9.59 -1.29
CA ARG A 106 15.32 9.88 -2.69
C ARG A 106 14.75 8.84 -3.66
N PHE A 107 14.87 7.56 -3.33
CA PHE A 107 14.39 6.46 -4.15
C PHE A 107 12.87 6.52 -4.35
N PHE A 108 12.10 6.70 -3.26
CA PHE A 108 10.63 6.75 -3.32
C PHE A 108 10.08 8.05 -3.91
N ASN A 109 10.85 9.14 -3.87
CA ASN A 109 10.46 10.42 -4.47
C ASN A 109 10.95 10.57 -5.94
N SER A 110 11.57 9.53 -6.53
CA SER A 110 12.06 9.62 -7.91
C SER A 110 10.93 9.38 -8.92
N GLU A 111 10.36 10.47 -9.44
CA GLU A 111 9.33 10.44 -10.50
C GLU A 111 9.83 9.72 -11.76
N ARG A 112 11.12 9.87 -12.09
CA ARG A 112 11.74 9.18 -13.23
C ARG A 112 11.71 7.66 -13.05
N LEU A 113 12.13 7.18 -11.88
CA LEU A 113 12.12 5.74 -11.59
C LEU A 113 10.69 5.19 -11.59
N ALA A 114 9.76 5.90 -10.94
CA ALA A 114 8.35 5.58 -10.90
C ALA A 114 7.76 5.41 -12.31
N GLN A 115 7.96 6.39 -13.19
CA GLN A 115 7.45 6.34 -14.56
C GLN A 115 8.10 5.22 -15.39
N THR A 116 9.40 4.98 -15.21
CA THR A 116 10.10 3.90 -15.91
C THR A 116 9.59 2.52 -15.50
N LEU A 117 9.35 2.30 -14.19
CA LEU A 117 8.73 1.07 -13.70
C LEU A 117 7.30 0.90 -14.22
N ALA A 118 6.51 1.98 -14.23
CA ALA A 118 5.15 1.97 -14.78
C ALA A 118 5.12 1.60 -16.27
N ASN A 119 6.15 1.96 -17.02
CA ASN A 119 6.29 1.64 -18.44
C ASN A 119 6.86 0.24 -18.70
N GLY A 120 7.28 -0.51 -17.66
CA GLY A 120 7.86 -1.84 -17.79
C GLY A 120 9.31 -1.88 -18.30
N ASP A 121 9.99 -0.73 -18.37
CA ASP A 121 11.36 -0.61 -18.90
C ASP A 121 12.38 -0.97 -17.80
N SER A 122 12.67 -2.26 -17.68
CA SER A 122 13.50 -2.80 -16.60
C SER A 122 14.97 -2.36 -16.70
N GLU A 123 15.52 -2.30 -17.91
CA GLU A 123 16.91 -1.87 -18.13
C GLU A 123 17.13 -0.43 -17.68
N ARG A 124 16.21 0.46 -18.05
CA ARG A 124 16.29 1.86 -17.64
C ARG A 124 16.03 2.04 -16.15
N ALA A 125 15.16 1.23 -15.55
CA ALA A 125 14.92 1.26 -14.11
C ALA A 125 16.19 0.87 -13.32
N GLU A 126 16.94 -0.12 -13.80
CA GLU A 126 18.22 -0.52 -13.23
C GLU A 126 19.26 0.60 -13.34
N GLN A 127 19.37 1.23 -14.53
CA GLN A 127 20.27 2.37 -14.74
C GLN A 127 19.96 3.55 -13.80
N ILE A 128 18.69 3.91 -13.64
CA ILE A 128 18.27 4.98 -12.71
C ILE A 128 18.59 4.59 -11.27
N THR A 129 18.36 3.33 -10.91
CA THR A 129 18.66 2.81 -9.58
C THR A 129 20.15 2.93 -9.28
N ASP A 130 21.03 2.54 -10.20
CA ASP A 130 22.48 2.67 -10.04
C ASP A 130 22.92 4.14 -9.93
N GLN A 131 22.31 5.04 -10.69
CA GLN A 131 22.54 6.48 -10.56
C GLN A 131 22.16 6.98 -9.15
N LEU A 132 21.06 6.50 -8.58
CA LEU A 132 20.65 6.86 -7.21
C LEU A 132 21.66 6.38 -6.16
N PHE A 133 22.27 5.21 -6.34
CA PHE A 133 23.34 4.72 -5.47
C PHE A 133 24.63 5.54 -5.55
N ASN A 134 24.96 6.04 -6.74
CA ASN A 134 26.22 6.75 -6.99
C ASN A 134 26.15 8.27 -6.75
N ALA A 135 24.95 8.84 -6.71
CA ALA A 135 24.74 10.26 -6.49
C ALA A 135 25.04 10.67 -5.03
N ASP A 136 25.85 11.72 -4.85
CA ASP A 136 26.17 12.26 -3.53
C ASP A 136 24.89 12.64 -2.78
N LEU A 137 24.72 12.13 -1.57
CA LEU A 137 23.54 12.31 -0.71
C LEU A 137 23.36 13.79 -0.26
N ARG A 138 24.19 14.70 -0.74
CA ARG A 138 24.21 16.13 -0.37
C ARG A 138 23.55 17.07 -1.38
N GLN A 139 23.22 16.61 -2.60
CA GLN A 139 22.59 17.47 -3.62
C GLN A 139 21.18 17.02 -3.95
N GLN A 140 20.18 17.80 -3.55
CA GLN A 140 18.82 17.72 -4.12
C GLN A 140 18.30 19.11 -4.47
N GLY A 141 18.08 19.32 -5.77
CA GLY A 141 17.14 20.29 -6.31
C GLY A 141 16.44 19.63 -7.49
N GLU A 142 15.15 19.32 -7.36
CA GLU A 142 14.32 18.86 -8.47
C GLU A 142 13.23 19.91 -8.74
N VAL A 143 12.97 20.18 -10.02
CA VAL A 143 11.94 21.13 -10.48
C VAL A 143 10.83 20.32 -11.13
N ALA A 144 9.65 20.31 -10.51
CA ALA A 144 8.44 19.76 -11.12
C ALA A 144 7.63 20.91 -11.74
N LEU A 145 7.44 20.87 -13.07
CA LEU A 145 6.49 21.74 -13.76
C LEU A 145 5.10 21.13 -13.65
N VAL A 146 4.25 21.70 -12.78
CA VAL A 146 2.85 21.31 -12.65
C VAL A 146 2.01 22.29 -13.45
N GLY A 147 1.37 21.82 -14.52
CA GLY A 147 0.36 22.58 -15.24
C GLY A 147 -0.92 22.65 -14.40
N ALA A 148 -1.15 23.77 -13.73
CA ALA A 148 -2.46 24.07 -13.16
C ALA A 148 -3.43 24.34 -14.32
N GLY A 149 -4.38 23.44 -14.56
CA GLY A 149 -5.46 23.67 -15.53
C GLY A 149 -6.29 24.93 -15.20
N PRO A 150 -7.17 25.37 -16.11
CA PRO A 150 -7.83 26.69 -16.02
C PRO A 150 -8.89 26.87 -14.90
N GLY A 151 -8.90 26.01 -13.88
CA GLY A 151 -9.90 26.03 -12.79
C GLY A 151 -11.02 25.02 -12.97
#